data_AF-A0A329S0G9-F1
#
_entry.id   AF-A0A329S0G9-F1
#
_cell.length_a   1.000
_cell.length_b   1.000
_cell.length_c   1.000
_cell.angle_alpha   90.00
_cell.angle_beta   90.00
_cell.angle_gamma   90.00
#
_symmetry.space_group_name_H-M   'P 1'
#
loop_
_entity.id
_entity.type
_entity.pdbx_description
1 polymer ?
#
loop_
_entity_poly.entity_id
_entity_poly.type
_entity_poly.pdbx_seq_one_letter_code
_entity_poly.pdbx_strand_id
1 'polypeptide(L)'
;MRYQSAVSVTIGLGNSKNDQYGRGSWRTMHETGDSLLCPKEALCCILRARKDLGWQNNVHLCADIDVSEVVQALKMVAAKIGVPASNYSSHSVRIGGATSLLSGDADGLQIKLLGRWLSNCFEGYPVLAFAKTLAEDTLSQTSETRQAFNSDGATHHVPVLGH
;
A
#
# COMPACT_ATOMS: atom_id res chain seq x y z
N MET A 1 16.72 23.83 9.53
CA MET A 1 15.57 23.48 8.66
C MET A 1 14.38 24.31 9.12
N ARG A 2 13.72 25.04 8.21
CA ARG A 2 12.69 26.07 8.51
C ARG A 2 11.40 25.60 9.20
N TYR A 3 11.27 24.31 9.56
CA TYR A 3 9.99 23.69 9.90
C TYR A 3 10.01 22.93 11.25
N GLN A 4 11.07 23.09 12.06
CA GLN A 4 11.23 22.35 13.33
C GLN A 4 10.11 22.66 14.35
N SER A 5 9.62 23.89 14.37
CA SER A 5 8.52 24.34 15.24
C SER A 5 7.13 24.16 14.64
N ALA A 6 6.99 23.58 13.45
CA ALA A 6 5.69 23.35 12.85
C ALA A 6 4.95 22.22 13.58
N VAL A 7 3.68 22.47 13.94
CA VAL A 7 2.78 21.52 14.63
C VAL A 7 1.81 20.79 13.68
N SER A 8 1.84 21.15 12.41
CA SER A 8 1.00 20.56 11.37
C SER A 8 1.61 20.76 9.98
N VAL A 9 1.25 19.88 9.06
CA VAL A 9 1.58 19.97 7.64
C VAL A 9 0.30 20.09 6.83
N THR A 10 0.29 21.00 5.86
CA THR A 10 -0.79 21.13 4.88
C THR A 10 -0.27 20.80 3.49
N ILE A 11 -0.85 19.79 2.85
CA ILE A 11 -0.53 19.40 1.47
C ILE A 11 -1.66 19.80 0.52
N GLY A 12 -1.28 20.33 -0.64
CA GLY A 12 -2.18 20.57 -1.76
C GLY A 12 -2.25 19.35 -2.66
N LEU A 13 -3.44 18.84 -2.88
CA LEU A 13 -3.75 17.79 -3.85
C LEU A 13 -4.33 18.47 -5.08
N GLY A 14 -3.64 18.33 -6.21
CA GLY A 14 -4.10 18.85 -7.50
C GLY A 14 -5.37 18.17 -8.01
N ASN A 15 -5.67 18.45 -9.28
CA ASN A 15 -6.84 17.92 -9.96
C ASN A 15 -6.88 16.38 -9.88
N SER A 16 -8.08 15.84 -9.80
CA SER A 16 -8.31 14.39 -9.89
C SER A 16 -9.45 14.11 -10.84
N LYS A 17 -9.60 12.86 -11.25
CA LYS A 17 -10.75 12.41 -12.06
C LYS A 17 -12.10 12.80 -11.43
N ASN A 18 -12.16 12.89 -10.10
CA ASN A 18 -13.38 13.22 -9.36
C ASN A 18 -13.51 14.73 -9.06
N ASP A 19 -12.61 15.56 -9.61
CA ASP A 19 -12.59 17.01 -9.43
C ASP A 19 -12.92 17.69 -10.75
N GLN A 20 -14.19 17.56 -11.15
CA GLN A 20 -14.70 18.06 -12.44
C GLN A 20 -14.55 19.57 -12.59
N TYR A 21 -14.42 20.30 -11.47
CA TYR A 21 -14.25 21.75 -11.45
C TYR A 21 -12.79 22.19 -11.26
N GLY A 22 -11.85 21.24 -11.14
CA GLY A 22 -10.42 21.52 -11.00
C GLY A 22 -10.04 22.35 -9.78
N ARG A 23 -10.80 22.25 -8.69
CA ARG A 23 -10.57 23.06 -7.48
C ARG A 23 -9.41 22.55 -6.62
N GLY A 24 -8.96 21.33 -6.88
CA GLY A 24 -8.02 20.64 -6.02
C GLY A 24 -8.60 20.39 -4.62
N SER A 25 -7.73 20.07 -3.68
CA SER A 25 -8.12 19.90 -2.28
C SER A 25 -6.91 20.07 -1.36
N TRP A 26 -7.12 20.57 -0.15
CA TRP A 26 -6.08 20.72 0.86
C TRP A 26 -6.29 19.73 2.00
N ARG A 27 -5.20 19.15 2.51
CA ARG A 27 -5.24 18.25 3.67
C ARG A 27 -4.24 18.73 4.70
N THR A 28 -4.74 19.07 5.88
CA THR A 28 -3.95 19.44 7.04
C THR A 28 -3.89 18.25 7.98
N MET A 29 -2.68 17.87 8.39
CA MET A 29 -2.43 16.79 9.33
C MET A 29 -1.53 17.32 10.43
N HIS A 30 -1.91 17.09 11.68
CA HIS A 30 -1.12 17.51 12.84
C HIS A 30 0.02 16.52 13.10
N GLU A 31 1.08 17.00 13.74
CA GLU A 31 2.12 16.10 14.21
C GLU A 31 1.54 15.10 15.21
N THR A 32 1.90 13.83 15.07
CA THR A 32 1.38 12.75 15.92
C THR A 32 2.34 12.38 17.05
N GLY A 33 3.60 12.84 16.96
CA GLY A 33 4.70 12.38 17.81
C GLY A 33 5.26 11.00 17.43
N ASP A 34 4.64 10.28 16.49
CA ASP A 34 5.09 8.97 16.03
C ASP A 34 6.28 9.10 15.06
N SER A 35 7.38 8.40 15.32
CA SER A 35 8.59 8.54 14.48
C SER A 35 8.44 8.03 13.04
N LEU A 36 7.47 7.14 12.78
CA LEU A 36 7.26 6.49 11.49
C LEU A 36 6.07 7.09 10.73
N LEU A 37 4.98 7.37 11.43
CA LEU A 37 3.70 7.78 10.85
C LEU A 37 3.43 9.28 10.98
N CYS A 38 4.32 10.06 11.62
CA CYS A 38 4.13 11.50 11.74
C CYS A 38 4.21 12.22 10.38
N PRO A 39 3.18 12.98 9.98
CA PRO A 39 3.16 13.71 8.72
C PRO A 39 4.29 14.75 8.58
N LYS A 40 4.70 15.36 9.71
CA LYS A 40 5.83 16.32 9.76
C LYS A 40 7.16 15.64 9.44
N GLU A 41 7.41 14.48 10.04
CA GLU A 41 8.63 13.71 9.79
C GLU A 41 8.64 13.17 8.35
N ALA A 42 7.50 12.66 7.87
CA ALA A 42 7.35 12.23 6.49
C ALA A 42 7.65 13.36 5.48
N LEU A 43 7.12 14.57 5.69
CA LEU A 43 7.43 15.73 4.85
C LEU A 43 8.92 16.09 4.92
N CYS A 44 9.52 16.05 6.11
CA CYS A 44 10.94 16.33 6.29
C CYS A 44 11.81 15.34 5.50
N CYS A 45 11.47 14.05 5.50
CA CYS A 45 12.12 13.04 4.67
C CYS A 45 12.00 13.34 3.17
N ILE A 46 10.81 13.70 2.69
CA ILE A 46 10.60 14.08 1.28
C ILE A 46 11.46 15.31 0.91
N LEU A 47 11.47 16.35 1.74
CA LEU A 47 12.25 17.56 1.47
C LEU A 47 13.76 17.30 1.48
N ARG A 48 14.26 16.40 2.34
CA ARG A 48 15.65 15.95 2.32
C ARG A 48 15.96 15.21 1.03
N ALA A 49 15.14 14.22 0.65
CA ALA A 49 15.29 13.48 -0.59
C ALA A 49 15.32 14.41 -1.82
N ARG A 50 14.45 15.42 -1.89
CA ARG A 50 14.48 16.43 -2.96
C ARG A 50 15.79 17.19 -3.02
N LYS A 51 16.37 17.51 -1.85
CA LYS A 51 17.66 18.20 -1.80
C LYS A 51 18.76 17.29 -2.34
N ASP A 52 18.78 16.04 -1.91
CA ASP A 52 19.82 15.08 -2.25
C ASP A 52 19.75 14.66 -3.73
N LEU A 53 18.54 14.61 -4.31
CA LEU A 53 18.29 14.30 -5.71
C LEU A 53 18.36 15.52 -6.66
N GLY A 54 18.56 16.74 -6.14
CA GLY A 54 18.62 17.94 -6.98
C GLY A 54 17.26 18.40 -7.54
N TRP A 55 16.15 18.04 -6.90
CA TRP A 55 14.79 18.32 -7.36
C TRP A 55 14.11 19.44 -6.57
N GLN A 56 14.88 20.37 -5.99
CA GLN A 56 14.33 21.37 -5.09
C GLN A 56 13.29 22.27 -5.78
N ASN A 57 13.48 22.53 -7.08
CA ASN A 57 12.65 23.42 -7.89
C ASN A 57 11.48 22.72 -8.62
N ASN A 58 11.28 21.41 -8.43
CA ASN A 58 10.16 20.71 -9.07
C ASN A 58 8.81 21.21 -8.50
N VAL A 59 7.83 21.43 -9.36
CA VAL A 59 6.50 21.94 -8.97
C VAL A 59 5.72 20.97 -8.07
N HIS A 60 5.89 19.67 -8.26
CA HIS A 60 5.21 18.62 -7.51
C HIS A 60 6.04 18.21 -6.29
N LEU A 61 5.39 18.02 -5.14
CA LEU A 61 6.06 17.67 -3.88
C LEU A 61 6.89 16.37 -4.01
N CYS A 62 6.32 15.36 -4.64
CA CYS A 62 6.96 14.08 -4.88
C CYS A 62 7.69 14.02 -6.24
N ALA A 63 8.05 15.17 -6.82
CA ALA A 63 8.60 15.28 -8.16
C ALA A 63 7.72 14.56 -9.21
N ASP A 64 8.33 13.98 -10.23
CA ASP A 64 7.66 13.29 -11.33
C ASP A 64 7.75 11.76 -11.19
N ILE A 65 7.54 11.25 -9.97
CA ILE A 65 7.55 9.80 -9.69
C ILE A 65 6.41 9.13 -10.44
N ASP A 66 6.74 8.09 -11.21
CA ASP A 66 5.77 7.29 -11.93
C ASP A 66 5.05 6.29 -11.01
N VAL A 67 3.81 5.96 -11.35
CA VAL A 67 3.02 4.99 -10.60
C VAL A 67 3.69 3.61 -10.58
N SER A 68 4.40 3.22 -11.63
CA SER A 68 5.13 1.95 -11.69
C SER A 68 6.29 1.91 -10.70
N GLU A 69 6.98 3.04 -10.46
CA GLU A 69 8.04 3.14 -9.44
C GLU A 69 7.47 2.93 -8.04
N VAL A 70 6.32 3.56 -7.74
CA VAL A 70 5.62 3.37 -6.47
C VAL A 70 5.20 1.90 -6.29
N VAL A 71 4.64 1.29 -7.33
CA VAL A 71 4.23 -0.13 -7.29
C VAL A 71 5.44 -1.04 -7.10
N GLN A 72 6.55 -0.76 -7.78
CA GLN A 72 7.77 -1.54 -7.61
C GLN A 72 8.30 -1.44 -6.18
N ALA A 73 8.31 -0.24 -5.60
CA ALA A 73 8.70 -0.04 -4.19
C ALA A 73 7.79 -0.84 -3.23
N LEU A 74 6.47 -0.79 -3.43
CA LEU A 74 5.52 -1.58 -2.63
C LEU A 74 5.79 -3.08 -2.75
N LYS A 75 6.02 -3.58 -3.97
CA LYS A 75 6.32 -5.00 -4.24
C LYS A 75 7.63 -5.45 -3.61
N MET A 76 8.65 -4.60 -3.61
CA MET A 76 9.93 -4.89 -2.93
C MET A 76 9.74 -4.99 -1.42
N VAL A 77 8.95 -4.10 -0.82
CA VAL A 77 8.62 -4.16 0.61
C VAL A 77 7.85 -5.44 0.92
N ALA A 78 6.83 -5.76 0.12
CA ALA A 78 6.05 -7.00 0.24
C ALA A 78 6.94 -8.26 0.23
N ALA A 79 7.82 -8.37 -0.77
CA ALA A 79 8.76 -9.48 -0.87
C ALA A 79 9.69 -9.56 0.36
N LYS A 80 10.18 -8.41 0.85
CA LYS A 80 11.08 -8.34 2.00
C LYS A 80 10.41 -8.79 3.31
N ILE A 81 9.11 -8.56 3.47
CA ILE A 81 8.35 -8.99 4.65
C ILE A 81 7.69 -10.37 4.47
N GLY A 82 7.99 -11.07 3.37
CA GLY A 82 7.52 -12.44 3.13
C GLY A 82 6.07 -12.56 2.66
N VAL A 83 5.46 -11.48 2.14
CA VAL A 83 4.10 -11.53 1.59
C VAL A 83 4.11 -11.47 0.05
N PRO A 84 3.14 -12.10 -0.64
CA PRO A 84 3.15 -12.17 -2.10
C PRO A 84 3.07 -10.79 -2.76
N ALA A 85 4.14 -10.42 -3.48
CA ALA A 85 4.24 -9.14 -4.17
C ALA A 85 3.16 -8.95 -5.26
N SER A 86 2.63 -10.05 -5.82
CA SER A 86 1.52 -10.06 -6.78
C SER A 86 0.26 -9.37 -6.27
N ASN A 87 0.08 -9.28 -4.95
CA ASN A 87 -1.13 -8.75 -4.32
C ASN A 87 -1.12 -7.24 -4.23
N TYR A 88 0.06 -6.65 -4.42
CA TYR A 88 0.29 -5.24 -4.25
C TYR A 88 0.32 -4.54 -5.61
N SER A 89 -0.45 -3.46 -5.69
CA SER A 89 -0.63 -2.63 -6.88
C SER A 89 -0.78 -1.18 -6.47
N SER A 90 -0.97 -0.29 -7.44
CA SER A 90 -1.18 1.13 -7.19
C SER A 90 -2.44 1.38 -6.34
N HIS A 91 -3.46 0.52 -6.47
CA HIS A 91 -4.67 0.62 -5.68
C HIS A 91 -4.48 0.21 -4.21
N SER A 92 -3.42 -0.53 -3.87
CA SER A 92 -3.21 -1.04 -2.51
C SER A 92 -3.05 0.08 -1.49
N VAL A 93 -2.42 1.20 -1.85
CA VAL A 93 -2.30 2.38 -0.96
C VAL A 93 -3.68 2.95 -0.64
N ARG A 94 -4.55 3.07 -1.65
CA ARG A 94 -5.89 3.63 -1.50
C ARG A 94 -6.82 2.70 -0.72
N ILE A 95 -6.78 1.40 -1.03
CA ILE A 95 -7.54 0.36 -0.34
C ILE A 95 -7.10 0.29 1.12
N GLY A 96 -5.79 0.20 1.36
CA GLY A 96 -5.22 0.15 2.70
C GLY A 96 -5.60 1.38 3.54
N GLY A 97 -5.49 2.58 2.98
CA GLY A 97 -5.92 3.81 3.66
C GLY A 97 -7.41 3.82 4.01
N ALA A 98 -8.28 3.35 3.10
CA ALA A 98 -9.71 3.23 3.36
C ALA A 98 -9.99 2.23 4.49
N THR A 99 -9.38 1.05 4.41
CA THR A 99 -9.52 -0.02 5.39
C THR A 99 -9.04 0.44 6.76
N SER A 100 -7.88 1.10 6.85
CA SER A 100 -7.37 1.62 8.13
C SER A 100 -8.31 2.66 8.75
N LEU A 101 -8.93 3.53 7.94
CA LEU A 101 -9.90 4.50 8.43
C LEU A 101 -11.18 3.80 8.92
N LEU A 102 -11.69 2.81 8.16
CA LEU A 102 -12.85 2.01 8.56
C LEU A 102 -12.58 1.26 9.88
N SER A 103 -11.41 0.64 10.01
CA SER A 103 -11.00 -0.07 11.23
C SER A 103 -10.76 0.86 12.43
N GLY A 104 -10.56 2.16 12.18
CA GLY A 104 -10.42 3.20 13.20
C GLY A 104 -11.73 3.95 13.48
N ASP A 105 -12.87 3.35 13.13
CA ASP A 105 -14.23 3.90 13.35
C ASP A 105 -14.47 5.28 12.69
N ALA A 106 -13.74 5.61 11.63
CA ALA A 106 -14.03 6.81 10.86
C ALA A 106 -15.37 6.67 10.11
N ASP A 107 -16.20 7.70 10.18
CA ASP A 107 -17.48 7.73 9.49
C ASP A 107 -17.31 7.71 7.96
N GLY A 108 -18.28 7.13 7.25
CA GLY A 108 -18.26 7.02 5.80
C GLY A 108 -18.14 8.37 5.07
N LEU A 109 -18.68 9.48 5.62
CA LEU A 109 -18.49 10.80 5.04
C LEU A 109 -17.05 11.30 5.22
N GLN A 110 -16.43 11.04 6.37
CA GLN A 110 -15.02 11.39 6.61
C GLN A 110 -14.13 10.64 5.61
N ILE A 111 -14.40 9.35 5.41
CA ILE A 111 -13.66 8.51 4.47
C ILE A 111 -13.84 9.01 3.03
N LYS A 112 -15.07 9.33 2.61
CA LYS A 112 -15.33 9.95 1.31
C LYS A 112 -14.58 11.26 1.11
N LEU A 113 -14.61 12.12 2.12
CA LEU A 113 -13.95 13.42 2.08
C LEU A 113 -12.43 13.23 1.94
N LEU A 114 -11.83 12.39 2.77
CA LEU A 114 -10.40 12.12 2.77
C LEU A 114 -9.93 11.45 1.48
N GLY A 115 -10.63 10.40 1.03
CA GLY A 115 -10.31 9.63 -0.18
C GLY A 115 -10.84 10.22 -1.48
N ARG A 116 -11.56 11.35 -1.44
CA ARG A 116 -12.22 11.98 -2.60
C ARG A 116 -13.09 10.98 -3.36
N TRP A 117 -13.86 10.16 -2.65
CA TRP A 117 -14.81 9.22 -3.23
C TRP A 117 -16.17 9.88 -3.46
N LEU A 118 -16.75 9.64 -4.64
CA LEU A 118 -18.14 10.01 -4.93
C LEU A 118 -19.13 8.94 -4.45
N SER A 119 -18.74 7.66 -4.54
CA SER A 119 -19.57 6.51 -4.15
C SER A 119 -19.05 5.82 -2.89
N ASN A 120 -19.85 4.90 -2.35
CA ASN A 120 -19.52 4.09 -1.19
C ASN A 120 -18.68 2.85 -1.52
N CYS A 121 -18.02 2.81 -2.69
CA CYS A 121 -17.28 1.61 -3.11
C CYS A 121 -16.14 1.22 -2.16
N PHE A 122 -15.70 2.14 -1.30
CA PHE A 122 -14.68 1.88 -0.28
C PHE A 122 -15.15 0.93 0.82
N GLU A 123 -16.47 0.82 1.08
CA GLU A 123 -17.02 -0.06 2.12
C GLU A 123 -16.75 -1.54 1.82
N GLY A 124 -16.62 -1.91 0.54
CA GLY A 124 -16.31 -3.28 0.12
C GLY A 124 -14.83 -3.66 0.24
N TYR A 125 -13.92 -2.70 0.44
CA TYR A 125 -12.48 -2.96 0.43
C TYR A 125 -11.96 -3.86 1.54
N PRO A 126 -12.43 -3.76 2.81
CA PRO A 126 -12.00 -4.68 3.86
C PRO A 126 -12.32 -6.14 3.52
N VAL A 127 -13.53 -6.40 3.02
CA VAL A 127 -13.98 -7.74 2.64
C VAL A 127 -13.15 -8.28 1.48
N LEU A 128 -12.91 -7.47 0.46
CA LEU A 128 -12.09 -7.87 -0.70
C LEU A 128 -10.63 -8.11 -0.34
N ALA A 129 -10.06 -7.31 0.56
CA ALA A 129 -8.70 -7.49 1.05
C ALA A 129 -8.57 -8.82 1.82
N PHE A 130 -9.51 -9.10 2.72
CA PHE A 130 -9.54 -10.35 3.48
C PHE A 130 -9.72 -11.58 2.58
N ALA A 131 -10.65 -11.51 1.61
CA ALA A 131 -10.89 -12.62 0.68
C ALA A 131 -9.66 -12.97 -0.18
N LYS A 132 -8.84 -11.98 -0.56
CA LYS A 132 -7.58 -12.22 -1.27
C LYS A 132 -6.58 -12.97 -0.41
N THR A 133 -6.42 -12.58 0.85
CA THR A 133 -5.53 -13.28 1.79
C THR A 133 -5.94 -14.74 1.96
N LEU A 134 -7.24 -15.00 2.19
CA LEU A 134 -7.73 -16.37 2.37
C LEU A 134 -7.58 -17.26 1.12
N ALA A 135 -7.84 -16.69 -0.07
CA ALA A 135 -7.69 -17.43 -1.32
C ALA A 135 -6.23 -17.90 -1.52
N GLU A 136 -5.27 -17.10 -1.08
CA GLU A 136 -3.85 -17.42 -1.22
C GLU A 136 -3.33 -18.33 -0.13
N ASP A 137 -3.79 -18.19 1.12
CA ASP A 137 -3.49 -19.18 2.18
C ASP A 137 -3.97 -20.57 1.75
N THR A 138 -5.15 -20.64 1.11
CA THR A 138 -5.68 -21.89 0.56
C THR A 138 -4.81 -22.41 -0.60
N LEU A 139 -4.31 -21.53 -1.48
CA LEU A 139 -3.39 -21.92 -2.56
C LEU A 139 -2.01 -22.36 -2.03
N SER A 140 -1.49 -21.73 -0.97
CA SER A 140 -0.24 -22.12 -0.32
C SER A 140 -0.37 -23.49 0.32
N GLN A 141 -1.42 -23.72 1.12
CA GLN A 141 -1.68 -25.01 1.76
C GLN A 141 -1.89 -26.14 0.74
N THR A 142 -2.60 -25.89 -0.36
CA THR A 142 -2.77 -26.89 -1.41
C THR A 142 -1.46 -27.18 -2.16
N SER A 143 -0.58 -26.19 -2.33
CA SER A 143 0.74 -26.38 -2.94
C SER A 143 1.69 -27.18 -2.03
N GLU A 144 1.71 -26.91 -0.73
CA GLU A 144 2.48 -27.65 0.28
C GLU A 144 1.98 -29.10 0.41
N THR A 145 0.66 -29.29 0.45
CA THR A 145 0.03 -30.63 0.48
C THR A 145 0.37 -31.44 -0.77
N ARG A 146 0.41 -30.80 -1.95
CA ARG A 146 0.77 -31.45 -3.22
C ARG A 146 2.25 -31.80 -3.29
N GLN A 147 3.11 -31.00 -2.66
CA GLN A 147 4.55 -31.26 -2.59
C GLN A 147 4.85 -32.42 -1.61
N ALA A 148 4.15 -32.47 -0.47
CA ALA A 148 4.20 -33.59 0.49
C ALA A 148 3.73 -34.93 -0.13
N PHE A 149 2.63 -34.90 -0.90
CA PHE A 149 2.16 -36.09 -1.62
C PHE A 149 3.16 -36.61 -2.67
N ASN A 150 3.88 -35.70 -3.34
CA ASN A 150 4.91 -36.07 -4.32
C ASN A 150 6.22 -36.56 -3.68
N SER A 151 6.54 -36.14 -2.46
CA SER A 151 7.72 -36.64 -1.72
C SER A 151 7.51 -38.03 -1.11
N ASP A 152 6.28 -38.38 -0.75
CA ASP A 152 5.95 -39.70 -0.18
C ASP A 152 5.76 -40.79 -1.26
N GLY A 153 5.69 -40.42 -2.54
CA GLY A 153 5.52 -41.34 -3.67
C GLY A 153 6.80 -41.95 -4.25
N ALA A 154 7.98 -41.57 -3.74
CA ALA A 154 9.27 -42.01 -4.28
C ALA A 154 9.98 -42.99 -3.34
N THR A 155 9.54 -44.25 -3.30
CA THR A 155 10.37 -45.47 -3.17
C THR A 155 9.50 -46.71 -2.97
N HIS A 156 9.06 -47.33 -4.06
CA HIS A 156 8.81 -48.77 -4.06
C HIS A 156 9.64 -49.39 -5.18
N HIS A 157 10.88 -49.75 -4.85
CA HIS A 157 11.70 -50.63 -5.67
C HIS A 157 11.00 -51.99 -5.73
N VAL A 158 10.45 -52.35 -6.88
CA VAL A 158 9.98 -53.72 -7.16
C VAL A 158 11.21 -54.55 -7.52
N PRO A 159 11.55 -55.63 -6.80
CA PRO A 159 12.66 -56.49 -7.19
C PRO A 159 12.22 -57.35 -8.39
N VAL A 160 12.94 -57.21 -9.50
CA VAL A 160 12.81 -58.09 -10.66
C VAL A 160 13.47 -59.43 -10.32
N LEU A 161 12.66 -60.48 -10.16
CA LEU A 161 13.13 -61.86 -10.09
C LEU A 161 13.57 -62.30 -11.48
N GLY A 162 14.88 -62.54 -11.64
CA GLY A 162 15.45 -63.18 -12.81
C GLY A 162 15.20 -64.69 -12.81
N HIS A 163 14.94 -65.23 -14.00
CA HIS A 163 15.04 -66.65 -14.34
C HIS A 163 16.17 -66.84 -15.34
#